data_AF-A0A7L9C977-F1
#
_entry.id   AF-A0A7L9C977-F1
#
_cell.length_a   1.000
_cell.length_b   1.000
_cell.length_c   1.000
_cell.angle_alpha   90.00
_cell.angle_beta   90.00
_cell.angle_gamma   90.00
#
_symmetry.space_group_name_H-M   'P 1'
#
loop_
_entity.id
_entity.type
_entity.pdbx_description
1 polymer ?
#
loop_
_entity_poly.entity_id
_entity_poly.type
_entity_poly.pdbx_seq_one_letter_code
_entity_poly.pdbx_strand_id
1 'polypeptide(L)'
;MFLQNKLFVSFFIVIGLLAATCLYDIQGSISQAASITGIVSDENGDPIEDAHITIVTKDTNENNMEETVSTDSNGAYEIVNLRKGRYTFIVKSPGFETMTEALKISKSSSEVEKDFTLIFSLYTKTNDTKAMDSAVTSFKEIGVLRRQVPIDGDSLAAVYRGELQALTKEVDAENDLTLDSDIAGALDDIKNNTAPDLAAQVINKTRQRIFYLAILKRTTDVLDDFHRKERADLMFLWDEAYAAYQAIVGTADRENKVLSKDHTAIETGSNPNLEDQILVAFIRGQKALNMENHDEGEIVIGMQRQVISISLTRAFYIAVIRETGDVLNNRDSNLARALENQKEGEMYYRAIEAFVLQDNPEGNKTVKSQLTGDLADVDANIVIRELSKGFIGRVRSELESNESAINADNRGRAIITAEEALHYSKIFMEDLKIRLGTKDNEEMEDALHALKDASNMVDNANADAARQTISTILDNYESELL
;
A
#
# COMPACT_ATOMS: atom_id res chain seq x y z
N MET A 1 34.84 19.33 -9.90
CA MET A 1 35.34 20.73 -9.84
C MET A 1 34.23 21.64 -10.31
N PHE A 2 33.44 22.17 -9.38
CA PHE A 2 32.80 23.50 -9.38
C PHE A 2 31.82 23.53 -8.20
N LEU A 3 32.21 24.30 -7.17
CA LEU A 3 31.36 24.81 -6.10
C LEU A 3 30.41 25.87 -6.68
N GLN A 4 29.15 25.90 -6.22
CA GLN A 4 28.42 27.12 -5.86
C GLN A 4 27.39 26.77 -4.76
N ASN A 5 27.62 27.11 -3.49
CA ASN A 5 27.28 28.36 -2.80
C ASN A 5 25.80 28.78 -2.89
N LYS A 6 25.05 28.56 -1.80
CA LYS A 6 24.08 29.55 -1.31
C LYS A 6 24.34 29.84 0.16
N LEU A 7 24.49 31.13 0.42
CA LEU A 7 25.00 31.80 1.60
C LEU A 7 23.78 32.26 2.43
N PHE A 8 23.68 31.86 3.70
CA PHE A 8 22.80 32.53 4.67
C PHE A 8 23.59 33.63 5.38
N VAL A 9 23.08 34.85 5.31
CA VAL A 9 23.66 36.07 5.88
C VAL A 9 23.28 36.16 7.35
N SER A 10 24.26 36.07 8.25
CA SER A 10 24.15 36.45 9.66
C SER A 10 24.73 37.85 9.84
N PHE A 11 23.91 38.79 10.29
CA PHE A 11 24.29 40.16 10.65
C PHE A 11 24.70 40.17 12.13
N PHE A 12 25.88 40.71 12.48
CA PHE A 12 26.15 41.54 13.67
C PHE A 12 27.65 41.89 13.73
N ILE A 13 27.98 43.18 13.69
CA ILE A 13 29.30 43.73 14.06
C ILE A 13 29.16 44.54 15.36
N VAL A 14 30.17 44.30 16.20
CA VAL A 14 30.50 44.78 17.54
C VAL A 14 30.86 46.27 17.59
N ILE A 15 30.57 46.96 18.70
CA ILE A 15 31.48 47.92 19.39
C ILE A 15 31.17 47.83 20.91
N GLY A 16 32.20 47.63 21.72
CA GLY A 16 32.09 47.38 23.17
C GLY A 16 32.51 48.54 24.07
N LEU A 17 32.49 48.28 25.39
CA LEU A 17 33.22 49.04 26.40
C LEU A 17 33.49 48.16 27.64
N LEU A 18 34.74 48.18 28.12
CA LEU A 18 35.24 47.45 29.30
C LEU A 18 34.68 48.01 30.62
N ALA A 19 34.32 47.11 31.54
CA ALA A 19 34.48 47.32 32.96
C ALA A 19 34.89 45.98 33.62
N ALA A 20 36.12 45.92 34.13
CA ALA A 20 36.65 44.77 34.86
C ALA A 20 36.06 44.74 36.27
N THR A 21 35.34 43.67 36.62
CA THR A 21 35.12 43.29 38.02
C THR A 21 35.07 41.76 38.17
N CYS A 22 35.90 41.28 39.10
CA CYS A 22 35.82 40.05 39.88
C CYS A 22 35.30 38.76 39.20
N LEU A 23 36.25 37.89 38.89
CA LEU A 23 36.05 36.46 38.68
C LEU A 23 35.28 35.83 39.85
N TYR A 24 34.05 35.40 39.59
CA TYR A 24 33.53 34.17 40.15
C TYR A 24 33.42 33.20 38.97
N ASP A 25 34.29 32.19 38.95
CA ASP A 25 34.14 31.03 38.07
C ASP A 25 32.92 30.24 38.57
N ILE A 26 31.72 30.67 38.17
CA ILE A 26 30.57 29.79 38.15
C ILE A 26 30.74 28.95 36.88
N GLN A 27 31.60 27.94 36.94
CA GLN A 27 31.46 26.75 36.10
C GLN A 27 30.21 25.97 36.54
N GLY A 28 29.05 26.63 36.51
CA GLY A 28 27.80 25.95 36.29
C GLY A 28 27.88 25.45 34.86
N SER A 29 28.23 24.18 34.70
CA SER A 29 28.16 23.50 33.40
C SER A 29 26.71 23.62 32.93
N ILE A 30 26.42 24.62 32.09
CA ILE A 30 25.22 24.60 31.27
C ILE A 30 25.45 23.38 30.37
N SER A 31 24.88 22.24 30.75
CA SER A 31 24.76 21.11 29.84
C SER A 31 23.95 21.63 28.68
N GLN A 32 24.61 22.04 27.60
CA GLN A 32 23.94 22.50 26.40
C GLN A 32 22.97 21.40 25.98
N ALA A 33 21.68 21.74 25.88
CA ALA A 33 20.66 20.81 25.38
C ALA A 33 21.14 20.24 24.03
N ALA A 34 21.00 18.93 23.87
CA ALA A 34 21.12 18.28 22.57
C ALA A 34 19.72 18.06 21.99
N SER A 35 19.61 18.13 20.68
CA SER A 35 18.54 17.45 19.94
C SER A 35 19.06 16.16 19.32
N ILE A 36 18.15 15.22 19.11
CA ILE A 36 18.35 14.05 18.27
C ILE A 36 17.28 14.08 17.19
N THR A 37 17.71 14.01 15.95
CA THR A 37 16.86 13.94 14.76
C THR A 37 17.21 12.70 13.97
N GLY A 38 16.29 12.22 13.14
CA GLY A 38 16.58 11.12 12.23
C GLY A 38 15.32 10.59 11.56
N ILE A 39 15.50 9.54 10.77
CA ILE A 39 14.43 8.85 10.06
C ILE A 39 14.34 7.40 10.57
N VAL A 40 13.13 6.92 10.77
CA VAL A 40 12.83 5.49 10.92
C VAL A 40 12.33 4.97 9.58
N SER A 41 13.04 4.00 9.01
CA SER A 41 12.66 3.32 7.78
C SER A 41 12.58 1.81 7.97
N ASP A 42 11.96 1.12 7.02
CA ASP A 42 12.06 -0.34 6.93
C ASP A 42 13.32 -0.80 6.18
N GLU A 43 13.46 -2.12 6.02
CA GLU A 43 14.59 -2.73 5.32
C GLU A 43 14.61 -2.50 3.79
N ASN A 44 13.49 -2.02 3.22
CA ASN A 44 13.42 -1.57 1.83
C ASN A 44 13.79 -0.08 1.67
N GLY A 45 13.91 0.64 2.78
CA GLY A 45 14.19 2.07 2.82
C GLY A 45 12.94 2.94 2.78
N ASP A 46 11.74 2.36 2.89
CA ASP A 46 10.50 3.13 2.96
C ASP A 46 10.34 3.73 4.37
N PRO A 47 9.92 4.99 4.50
CA PRO A 47 9.71 5.63 5.79
C PRO A 47 8.57 4.95 6.58
N ILE A 48 8.76 4.81 7.90
CA ILE A 48 7.74 4.25 8.79
C ILE A 48 7.09 5.37 9.58
N GLU A 49 5.85 5.71 9.23
CA GLU A 49 4.97 6.59 10.00
C GLU A 49 4.52 5.94 11.32
N ASP A 50 4.30 6.75 12.35
CA ASP A 50 3.83 6.34 13.68
C ASP A 50 4.71 5.28 14.40
N ALA A 51 5.99 5.19 14.03
CA ALA A 51 6.97 4.46 14.80
C ALA A 51 7.20 5.18 16.14
N HIS A 52 7.08 4.45 17.25
CA HIS A 52 7.28 4.97 18.59
C HIS A 52 8.74 4.81 19.00
N ILE A 53 9.44 5.93 19.19
CA ILE A 53 10.81 5.98 19.68
C ILE A 53 10.77 6.32 21.17
N THR A 54 11.05 5.33 22.02
CA THR A 54 11.24 5.55 23.45
C THR A 54 12.72 5.64 23.78
N ILE A 55 13.15 6.75 24.39
CA ILE A 55 14.50 6.89 24.94
C ILE A 55 14.48 6.69 26.45
N VAL A 56 15.41 5.89 26.96
CA VAL A 56 15.59 5.67 28.39
C VAL A 56 17.02 6.00 28.84
N THR A 57 17.14 6.75 29.94
CA THR A 57 18.40 6.89 30.68
C THR A 57 18.38 6.02 31.93
N LYS A 58 19.44 5.26 32.15
CA LYS A 58 19.73 4.66 33.46
C LYS A 58 20.99 5.32 34.01
N ASP A 59 20.80 6.36 34.81
CA ASP A 59 21.87 6.94 35.60
C ASP A 59 21.67 6.57 37.06
N THR A 60 22.74 6.18 37.76
CA THR A 60 22.68 5.60 39.11
C THR A 60 22.20 6.58 40.19
N ASN A 61 22.00 7.86 39.86
CA ASN A 61 21.58 8.90 40.78
C ASN A 61 20.34 9.65 40.22
N GLU A 62 19.16 9.13 40.58
CA GLU A 62 17.87 9.84 40.74
C GLU A 62 17.15 10.50 39.54
N ASN A 63 17.61 10.40 38.29
CA ASN A 63 16.78 10.84 37.15
C ASN A 63 16.78 9.82 36.01
N ASN A 64 15.97 8.77 36.17
CA ASN A 64 15.53 7.97 35.03
C ASN A 64 14.62 8.88 34.18
N MET A 65 15.04 9.16 32.96
CA MET A 65 14.23 9.85 31.96
C MET A 65 13.69 8.79 31.01
N GLU A 66 12.39 8.86 30.76
CA GLU A 66 11.71 8.13 29.70
C GLU A 66 10.90 9.15 28.90
N GLU A 67 11.21 9.26 27.61
CA GLU A 67 10.49 10.12 26.68
C GLU A 67 10.14 9.29 25.45
N THR A 68 8.93 9.47 24.93
CA THR A 68 8.48 8.80 23.71
C THR A 68 8.01 9.85 22.71
N VAL A 69 8.50 9.73 21.49
CA VAL A 69 8.04 10.49 20.32
C VAL A 69 7.59 9.53 19.22
N SER A 70 6.77 10.01 18.30
CA SER A 70 6.35 9.26 17.12
C SER A 70 6.92 9.89 15.85
N THR A 71 7.16 9.08 14.83
CA THR A 71 7.53 9.57 13.50
C THR A 71 6.35 10.17 12.74
N ASP A 72 6.64 11.15 11.88
CA ASP A 72 5.69 11.69 10.91
C ASP A 72 5.57 10.80 9.65
N SER A 73 4.82 11.26 8.63
CA SER A 73 4.62 10.56 7.36
C SER A 73 5.90 10.31 6.55
N ASN A 74 6.95 11.10 6.79
CA ASN A 74 8.27 10.93 6.19
C ASN A 74 9.19 10.06 7.05
N GLY A 75 8.66 9.42 8.10
CA GLY A 75 9.43 8.63 9.05
C GLY A 75 10.33 9.48 9.93
N ALA A 76 10.24 10.81 9.87
CA ALA A 76 11.14 11.70 10.59
C ALA A 76 10.69 11.85 12.05
N TYR A 77 11.66 11.95 12.96
CA TYR A 77 11.42 12.22 14.37
C TYR A 77 12.40 13.27 14.91
N GLU A 78 11.98 13.98 15.95
CA GLU A 78 12.84 14.90 16.68
C GLU A 78 12.61 14.75 18.19
N ILE A 79 13.72 14.64 18.93
CA ILE A 79 13.74 14.68 20.39
C ILE A 79 14.63 15.84 20.82
N VAL A 80 14.07 16.81 21.52
CA VAL A 80 14.78 18.03 21.95
C VAL A 80 15.10 18.02 23.43
N ASN A 81 15.88 19.00 23.89
CA ASN A 81 16.15 19.24 25.32
C ASN A 81 16.86 18.10 26.07
N LEU A 82 17.64 17.29 25.35
CA LEU A 82 18.38 16.16 25.92
C LEU A 82 19.66 16.59 26.62
N ARG A 83 19.96 15.92 27.74
CA ARG A 83 21.22 16.12 28.47
C ARG A 83 22.32 15.32 27.80
N LYS A 84 23.58 15.73 28.00
CA LYS A 84 24.71 14.92 27.56
C LYS A 84 24.77 13.65 28.41
N GLY A 85 24.83 12.47 27.79
CA GLY A 85 24.71 11.22 28.51
C GLY A 85 24.59 10.00 27.59
N ARG A 86 24.40 8.83 28.19
CA ARG A 86 24.09 7.59 27.46
C ARG A 86 22.58 7.37 27.53
N TYR A 87 22.00 7.15 26.36
CA TYR A 87 20.59 6.83 26.16
C TYR A 87 20.49 5.44 25.56
N THR A 88 19.42 4.72 25.89
CA THR A 88 19.01 3.51 25.17
C THR A 88 17.72 3.85 24.43
N PHE A 89 17.73 3.66 23.13
CA PHE A 89 16.59 3.78 22.25
C PHE A 89 15.88 2.43 22.21
N ILE A 90 14.56 2.48 22.26
CA ILE A 90 13.66 1.36 22.03
C ILE A 90 12.69 1.85 20.95
N VAL A 91 12.86 1.35 19.73
CA VAL A 91 12.05 1.76 18.58
C VAL A 91 11.07 0.63 18.28
N LYS A 92 9.78 0.98 18.21
CA LYS A 92 8.68 0.04 17.99
C LYS A 92 7.71 0.57 16.95
N SER A 93 7.36 -0.27 15.99
CA SER A 93 6.22 -0.03 15.12
C SER A 93 5.46 -1.35 14.91
N PRO A 94 4.12 -1.35 15.00
CA PRO A 94 3.34 -2.54 14.66
C PRO A 94 3.63 -3.01 13.22
N GLY A 95 3.93 -4.29 13.06
CA GLY A 95 4.43 -4.86 11.81
C GLY A 95 5.93 -5.07 11.78
N PHE A 96 6.67 -4.61 12.80
CA PHE A 96 8.13 -4.63 12.83
C PHE A 96 8.70 -5.18 14.15
N GLU A 97 9.87 -5.79 14.07
CA GLU A 97 10.62 -6.22 15.24
C GLU A 97 11.04 -5.01 16.10
N THR A 98 11.06 -5.19 17.42
CA THR A 98 11.52 -4.13 18.33
C THR A 98 13.04 -3.97 18.22
N MET A 99 13.50 -2.78 17.86
CA MET A 99 14.92 -2.46 17.87
C MET A 99 15.32 -1.79 19.16
N THR A 100 16.48 -2.16 19.72
CA THR A 100 17.07 -1.53 20.90
C THR A 100 18.53 -1.17 20.65
N GLU A 101 18.88 0.11 20.79
CA GLU A 101 20.25 0.59 20.54
C GLU A 101 20.69 1.62 21.58
N ALA A 102 21.95 1.56 22.01
CA ALA A 102 22.51 2.54 22.93
C ALA A 102 23.31 3.62 22.19
N LEU A 103 23.02 4.89 22.48
CA LEU A 103 23.72 6.05 21.93
C LEU A 103 24.32 6.89 23.05
N LYS A 104 25.51 7.47 22.81
CA LYS A 104 26.16 8.39 23.75
C LYS A 104 26.23 9.79 23.14
N ILE A 105 25.50 10.73 23.73
CA ILE A 105 25.57 12.15 23.35
C ILE A 105 26.84 12.75 23.97
N SER A 106 27.77 13.15 23.11
CA SER A 106 29.06 13.72 23.53
C SER A 106 28.94 15.17 23.99
N LYS A 107 29.86 15.62 24.84
CA LYS A 107 29.85 16.97 25.43
C LYS A 107 29.91 18.10 24.39
N SER A 108 30.38 17.82 23.17
CA SER A 108 30.49 18.79 22.06
C SER A 108 29.31 18.78 21.07
N SER A 109 28.38 17.83 21.16
CA SER A 109 27.32 17.66 20.15
C SER A 109 26.06 18.43 20.52
N SER A 110 25.71 19.50 19.82
CA SER A 110 24.44 20.22 20.01
C SER A 110 23.25 19.53 19.31
N GLU A 111 23.54 18.74 18.29
CA GLU A 111 22.58 17.98 17.49
C GLU A 111 23.22 16.64 17.12
N VAL A 112 22.45 15.56 17.11
CA VAL A 112 22.90 14.22 16.73
C VAL A 112 21.88 13.62 15.79
N GLU A 113 22.32 13.29 14.58
CA GLU A 113 21.52 12.53 13.63
C GLU A 113 21.60 11.04 13.96
N LYS A 114 20.45 10.37 14.04
CA LYS A 114 20.38 8.94 14.32
C LYS A 114 19.20 8.29 13.59
N ASP A 115 19.53 7.60 12.51
CA ASP A 115 18.54 6.80 11.78
C ASP A 115 18.38 5.40 12.37
N PHE A 116 17.21 4.83 12.09
CA PHE A 116 16.78 3.53 12.56
C PHE A 116 16.15 2.74 11.40
N THR A 117 16.61 1.51 11.21
CA THR A 117 16.00 0.57 10.25
C THR A 117 15.30 -0.53 11.03
N LEU A 118 14.00 -0.69 10.83
CA LEU A 118 13.22 -1.77 11.43
C LEU A 118 13.05 -2.93 10.45
N ILE A 119 13.05 -4.16 10.98
CA ILE A 119 12.86 -5.39 10.22
C ILE A 119 11.40 -5.82 10.33
N PHE A 120 10.81 -6.32 9.23
CA PHE A 120 9.43 -6.81 9.25
C PHE A 120 9.26 -7.95 10.25
N SER A 121 8.18 -7.90 11.02
CA SER A 121 7.72 -9.03 11.81
C SER A 121 7.06 -10.08 10.92
N LEU A 122 7.15 -11.33 11.31
CA LEU A 122 6.38 -12.40 10.68
C LEU A 122 4.94 -12.39 11.21
N TYR A 123 3.97 -12.48 10.30
CA TYR A 123 2.60 -12.76 10.69
C TYR A 123 2.49 -14.21 11.19
N THR A 124 1.95 -14.40 12.40
CA THR A 124 1.71 -15.72 12.98
C THR A 124 0.21 -15.95 13.10
N LYS A 125 -0.32 -16.91 12.35
CA LYS A 125 -1.72 -17.34 12.50
C LYS A 125 -1.95 -17.86 13.92
N THR A 126 -3.04 -17.45 14.52
CA THR A 126 -3.47 -17.93 15.85
C THR A 126 -4.50 -19.06 15.76
N ASN A 127 -5.10 -19.24 14.58
CA ASN A 127 -6.09 -20.26 14.27
C ASN A 127 -5.66 -21.17 13.11
N ASP A 128 -6.27 -22.35 13.07
CA ASP A 128 -6.05 -23.36 12.04
C ASP A 128 -7.05 -23.18 10.87
N THR A 129 -6.56 -22.73 9.71
CA THR A 129 -7.36 -22.35 8.54
C THR A 129 -7.31 -23.42 7.45
N LYS A 130 -7.47 -24.70 7.83
CA LYS A 130 -7.21 -25.88 6.96
C LYS A 130 -7.83 -25.81 5.57
N ALA A 131 -9.09 -25.38 5.46
CA ALA A 131 -9.80 -25.33 4.19
C ALA A 131 -9.12 -24.33 3.23
N MET A 132 -8.86 -23.11 3.71
CA MET A 132 -8.13 -22.09 2.95
C MET A 132 -6.69 -22.52 2.63
N ASP A 133 -5.96 -23.09 3.60
CA ASP A 133 -4.59 -23.58 3.37
C ASP A 133 -4.54 -24.69 2.30
N SER A 134 -5.57 -25.55 2.26
CA SER A 134 -5.72 -26.59 1.24
C SER A 134 -6.05 -25.99 -0.13
N ALA A 135 -6.93 -24.99 -0.19
CA ALA A 135 -7.21 -24.26 -1.43
C ALA A 135 -5.95 -23.57 -1.98
N VAL A 136 -5.14 -22.93 -1.12
CA VAL A 136 -3.84 -22.33 -1.47
C VAL A 136 -2.87 -23.40 -1.98
N THR A 137 -2.88 -24.59 -1.41
CA THR A 137 -2.04 -25.72 -1.87
C THR A 137 -2.45 -26.16 -3.27
N SER A 138 -3.75 -26.39 -3.52
CA SER A 138 -4.27 -26.67 -4.86
C SER A 138 -3.95 -25.56 -5.86
N PHE A 139 -4.00 -24.30 -5.42
CA PHE A 139 -3.63 -23.16 -6.25
C PHE A 139 -2.19 -23.26 -6.75
N LYS A 140 -1.25 -23.52 -5.84
CA LYS A 140 0.19 -23.66 -6.11
C LYS A 140 0.46 -24.86 -7.02
N GLU A 141 -0.17 -26.00 -6.75
CA GLU A 141 0.01 -27.22 -7.56
C GLU A 141 -0.46 -27.06 -9.00
N ILE A 142 -1.66 -26.51 -9.22
CA ILE A 142 -2.14 -26.16 -10.58
C ILE A 142 -1.19 -25.15 -11.24
N GLY A 143 -0.60 -24.23 -10.48
CA GLY A 143 0.41 -23.29 -10.97
C GLY A 143 1.66 -23.95 -11.56
N VAL A 144 1.97 -25.17 -11.13
CA VAL A 144 3.02 -26.03 -11.69
C VAL A 144 2.48 -26.85 -12.86
N LEU A 145 1.36 -27.55 -12.68
CA LEU A 145 0.78 -28.44 -13.70
C LEU A 145 0.47 -27.72 -15.02
N ARG A 146 -0.04 -26.48 -14.95
CA ARG A 146 -0.41 -25.69 -16.14
C ARG A 146 0.76 -25.30 -17.05
N ARG A 147 2.02 -25.55 -16.62
CA ARG A 147 3.24 -25.25 -17.39
C ARG A 147 3.88 -26.50 -18.00
N GLN A 148 3.26 -27.67 -17.84
CA GLN A 148 3.74 -28.91 -18.44
C GLN A 148 3.43 -28.95 -19.94
N VAL A 149 4.21 -29.74 -20.69
CA VAL A 149 4.03 -29.92 -22.13
C VAL A 149 3.92 -31.42 -22.43
N PRO A 150 2.77 -31.93 -22.89
CA PRO A 150 1.47 -31.23 -23.00
C PRO A 150 0.86 -30.89 -21.63
N ILE A 151 -0.08 -29.94 -21.60
CA ILE A 151 -0.82 -29.61 -20.39
C ILE A 151 -1.83 -30.72 -20.09
N ASP A 152 -1.75 -31.34 -18.91
CA ASP A 152 -2.66 -32.41 -18.49
C ASP A 152 -3.95 -31.82 -17.86
N GLY A 153 -4.99 -31.69 -18.70
CA GLY A 153 -6.31 -31.19 -18.28
C GLY A 153 -7.03 -32.06 -17.26
N ASP A 154 -6.78 -33.37 -17.22
CA ASP A 154 -7.40 -34.28 -16.24
C ASP A 154 -6.75 -34.13 -14.87
N SER A 155 -5.43 -34.02 -14.82
CA SER A 155 -4.69 -33.71 -13.59
C SER A 155 -5.08 -32.34 -13.04
N LEU A 156 -5.17 -31.31 -13.89
CA LEU A 156 -5.65 -29.98 -13.49
C LEU A 156 -7.05 -30.04 -12.89
N ALA A 157 -7.98 -30.75 -13.53
CA ALA A 157 -9.35 -30.90 -13.04
C ALA A 157 -9.39 -31.69 -11.72
N ALA A 158 -8.49 -32.66 -11.51
CA ALA A 158 -8.40 -33.40 -10.26
C ALA A 158 -7.95 -32.51 -9.10
N VAL A 159 -6.93 -31.67 -9.30
CA VAL A 159 -6.41 -30.76 -8.26
C VAL A 159 -7.36 -29.59 -7.97
N TYR A 160 -8.14 -29.14 -8.97
CA TYR A 160 -9.13 -28.08 -8.77
C TYR A 160 -10.29 -28.50 -7.86
N ARG A 161 -10.69 -29.78 -7.91
CA ARG A 161 -11.76 -30.32 -7.05
C ARG A 161 -11.39 -30.22 -5.57
N GLY A 162 -12.41 -30.14 -4.72
CA GLY A 162 -12.23 -30.04 -3.26
C GLY A 162 -12.32 -28.60 -2.77
N GLU A 163 -11.42 -28.21 -1.88
CA GLU A 163 -11.49 -26.92 -1.17
C GLU A 163 -11.35 -25.70 -2.09
N LEU A 164 -10.54 -25.78 -3.15
CA LEU A 164 -10.41 -24.67 -4.10
C LEU A 164 -11.70 -24.47 -4.93
N GLN A 165 -12.35 -25.55 -5.36
CA GLN A 165 -13.66 -25.47 -6.01
C GLN A 165 -14.75 -25.01 -5.02
N ALA A 166 -14.71 -25.46 -3.77
CA ALA A 166 -15.65 -25.02 -2.74
C ALA A 166 -15.54 -23.50 -2.52
N LEU A 167 -14.32 -22.99 -2.35
CA LEU A 167 -14.04 -21.56 -2.27
C LEU A 167 -14.51 -20.81 -3.52
N THR A 168 -14.30 -21.38 -4.71
CA THR A 168 -14.77 -20.76 -5.95
C THR A 168 -16.30 -20.58 -5.96
N LYS A 169 -17.04 -21.62 -5.56
CA LYS A 169 -18.50 -21.59 -5.51
C LYS A 169 -19.04 -20.66 -4.44
N GLU A 170 -18.34 -20.54 -3.32
CA GLU A 170 -18.63 -19.54 -2.30
C GLU A 170 -18.49 -18.13 -2.89
N VAL A 171 -17.35 -17.83 -3.52
CA VAL A 171 -17.10 -16.53 -4.16
C VAL A 171 -18.14 -16.23 -5.25
N ASP A 172 -18.51 -17.23 -6.07
CA ASP A 172 -19.55 -17.08 -7.09
C ASP A 172 -20.90 -16.69 -6.48
N ALA A 173 -21.31 -17.37 -5.42
CA ALA A 173 -22.58 -17.10 -4.75
C ALA A 173 -22.60 -15.71 -4.07
N GLU A 174 -21.48 -15.28 -3.51
CA GLU A 174 -21.37 -13.99 -2.82
C GLU A 174 -21.34 -12.78 -3.76
N ASN A 175 -20.87 -12.98 -5.00
CA ASN A 175 -20.59 -11.88 -5.94
C ASN A 175 -21.47 -11.92 -7.22
N ASP A 176 -22.40 -12.88 -7.32
CA ASP A 176 -23.19 -13.15 -8.53
C ASP A 176 -22.31 -13.36 -9.77
N LEU A 177 -21.29 -14.24 -9.62
CA LEU A 177 -20.30 -14.57 -10.64
C LEU A 177 -20.41 -16.04 -11.08
N THR A 178 -19.66 -16.39 -12.13
CA THR A 178 -19.63 -17.73 -12.74
C THR A 178 -18.20 -18.27 -12.90
N LEU A 179 -17.31 -17.98 -11.95
CA LEU A 179 -15.88 -18.32 -12.02
C LEU A 179 -15.65 -19.84 -12.02
N ASP A 180 -16.46 -20.65 -11.31
CA ASP A 180 -16.39 -22.12 -11.37
C ASP A 180 -16.70 -22.62 -12.79
N SER A 181 -17.70 -22.04 -13.44
CA SER A 181 -18.06 -22.36 -14.82
C SER A 181 -16.98 -21.94 -15.81
N ASP A 182 -16.38 -20.76 -15.62
CA ASP A 182 -15.28 -20.27 -16.46
C ASP A 182 -14.06 -21.20 -16.37
N ILE A 183 -13.70 -21.66 -15.16
CA ILE A 183 -12.62 -22.62 -14.94
C ILE A 183 -12.95 -23.98 -15.56
N ALA A 184 -14.19 -24.47 -15.40
CA ALA A 184 -14.63 -25.72 -15.99
C ALA A 184 -14.54 -25.70 -17.52
N GLY A 185 -14.99 -24.60 -18.16
CA GLY A 185 -14.89 -24.41 -19.61
C GLY A 185 -13.43 -24.43 -20.08
N ALA A 186 -12.54 -23.72 -19.39
CA ALA A 186 -11.12 -23.71 -19.72
C ALA A 186 -10.43 -25.08 -19.52
N LEU A 187 -10.84 -25.86 -18.50
CA LEU A 187 -10.36 -27.24 -18.33
C LEU A 187 -10.78 -28.13 -19.49
N ASP A 188 -12.01 -27.98 -19.98
CA ASP A 188 -12.51 -28.73 -21.13
C ASP A 188 -11.81 -28.32 -22.43
N ASP A 189 -11.50 -27.04 -22.61
CA ASP A 189 -10.68 -26.55 -23.72
C ASP A 189 -9.29 -27.21 -23.73
N ILE A 190 -8.62 -27.31 -22.58
CA ILE A 190 -7.32 -28.00 -22.47
C ILE A 190 -7.44 -29.48 -22.86
N LYS A 191 -8.44 -30.20 -22.32
CA LYS A 191 -8.65 -31.63 -22.62
C LYS A 191 -8.94 -31.91 -24.08
N ASN A 192 -9.63 -30.98 -24.74
CA ASN A 192 -9.98 -31.06 -26.15
C ASN A 192 -8.91 -30.45 -27.08
N ASN A 193 -7.78 -29.98 -26.51
CA ASN A 193 -6.71 -29.30 -27.23
C ASN A 193 -7.18 -28.04 -28.01
N THR A 194 -8.17 -27.34 -27.46
CA THR A 194 -8.70 -26.07 -27.96
C THR A 194 -7.92 -24.92 -27.30
N ALA A 195 -6.93 -24.37 -28.01
CA ALA A 195 -6.10 -23.26 -27.51
C ALA A 195 -5.62 -23.43 -26.04
N PRO A 196 -4.95 -24.55 -25.71
CA PRO A 196 -4.66 -24.94 -24.33
C PRO A 196 -3.87 -23.89 -23.54
N ASP A 197 -2.97 -23.15 -24.20
CA ASP A 197 -2.18 -22.10 -23.56
C ASP A 197 -3.06 -20.93 -23.11
N LEU A 198 -4.05 -20.51 -23.90
CA LEU A 198 -5.00 -19.45 -23.53
C LEU A 198 -5.94 -19.92 -22.41
N ALA A 199 -6.43 -21.14 -22.50
CA ALA A 199 -7.28 -21.74 -21.47
C ALA A 199 -6.52 -21.86 -20.13
N ALA A 200 -5.23 -22.20 -20.15
CA ALA A 200 -4.39 -22.22 -18.95
C ALA A 200 -4.26 -20.84 -18.29
N GLN A 201 -4.29 -19.75 -19.07
CA GLN A 201 -4.31 -18.39 -18.52
C GLN A 201 -5.65 -18.05 -17.85
N VAL A 202 -6.77 -18.44 -18.45
CA VAL A 202 -8.10 -18.30 -17.83
C VAL A 202 -8.12 -19.00 -16.46
N ILE A 203 -7.70 -20.26 -16.39
CA ILE A 203 -7.61 -20.99 -15.12
C ILE A 203 -6.70 -20.26 -14.13
N ASN A 204 -5.53 -19.78 -14.57
CA ASN A 204 -4.58 -19.19 -13.66
C ASN A 204 -5.07 -17.87 -13.04
N LYS A 205 -5.52 -16.93 -13.88
CA LYS A 205 -5.87 -15.58 -13.44
C LYS A 205 -7.23 -15.55 -12.73
N THR A 206 -8.20 -16.35 -13.16
CA THR A 206 -9.49 -16.49 -12.47
C THR A 206 -9.28 -16.97 -11.03
N ARG A 207 -8.34 -17.89 -10.79
CA ARG A 207 -8.01 -18.31 -9.41
C ARG A 207 -7.36 -17.21 -8.59
N GLN A 208 -6.53 -16.34 -9.18
CA GLN A 208 -6.00 -15.18 -8.47
C GLN A 208 -7.13 -14.22 -8.06
N ARG A 209 -8.13 -14.01 -8.93
CA ARG A 209 -9.34 -13.24 -8.61
C ARG A 209 -10.15 -13.87 -7.48
N ILE A 210 -10.28 -15.20 -7.44
CA ILE A 210 -10.98 -15.92 -6.36
C ILE A 210 -10.36 -15.61 -5.00
N PHE A 211 -9.03 -15.74 -4.86
CA PHE A 211 -8.36 -15.42 -3.60
C PHE A 211 -8.45 -13.94 -3.23
N TYR A 212 -8.36 -13.04 -4.22
CA TYR A 212 -8.58 -11.62 -4.01
C TYR A 212 -9.96 -11.34 -3.40
N LEU A 213 -11.03 -11.87 -4.00
CA LEU A 213 -12.40 -11.69 -3.51
C LEU A 213 -12.60 -12.32 -2.12
N ALA A 214 -11.99 -13.48 -1.86
CA ALA A 214 -12.02 -14.10 -0.54
C ALA A 214 -11.39 -13.19 0.53
N ILE A 215 -10.22 -12.59 0.27
CA ILE A 215 -9.55 -11.65 1.19
C ILE A 215 -10.46 -10.46 1.48
N LEU A 216 -11.06 -9.86 0.43
CA LEU A 216 -12.00 -8.75 0.59
C LEU A 216 -13.18 -9.15 1.47
N LYS A 217 -13.78 -10.31 1.23
CA LYS A 217 -14.91 -10.80 2.01
C LYS A 217 -14.55 -10.95 3.48
N ARG A 218 -13.50 -11.71 3.79
CA ARG A 218 -13.12 -12.03 5.18
C ARG A 218 -12.77 -10.77 5.97
N THR A 219 -11.99 -9.86 5.38
CA THR A 219 -11.64 -8.59 6.03
C THR A 219 -12.86 -7.67 6.22
N THR A 220 -13.83 -7.71 5.30
CA THR A 220 -15.12 -7.01 5.46
C THR A 220 -15.96 -7.61 6.57
N ASP A 221 -16.09 -8.94 6.62
CA ASP A 221 -16.85 -9.63 7.66
C ASP A 221 -16.29 -9.33 9.05
N VAL A 222 -14.96 -9.24 9.20
CA VAL A 222 -14.33 -8.87 10.47
C VAL A 222 -14.79 -7.49 10.93
N LEU A 223 -14.88 -6.51 10.02
CA LEU A 223 -15.35 -5.17 10.34
C LEU A 223 -16.86 -5.15 10.60
N ASP A 224 -17.66 -5.74 9.71
CA ASP A 224 -19.12 -5.74 9.81
C ASP A 224 -19.62 -6.46 11.07
N ASP A 225 -18.96 -7.54 11.47
CA ASP A 225 -19.31 -8.33 12.65
C ASP A 225 -18.49 -7.98 13.90
N PHE A 226 -17.70 -6.89 13.87
CA PHE A 226 -16.78 -6.54 14.96
C PHE A 226 -17.46 -6.47 16.33
N HIS A 227 -18.68 -5.92 16.38
CA HIS A 227 -19.50 -5.82 17.60
C HIS A 227 -20.53 -6.95 17.76
N ARG A 228 -20.57 -7.91 16.83
CA ARG A 228 -21.61 -8.97 16.77
C ARG A 228 -21.08 -10.36 17.08
N LYS A 229 -19.81 -10.63 16.77
CA LYS A 229 -19.17 -11.94 16.94
C LYS A 229 -18.13 -11.92 18.06
N GLU A 230 -17.81 -13.12 18.54
CA GLU A 230 -16.74 -13.30 19.51
C GLU A 230 -15.39 -13.00 18.87
N ARG A 231 -14.45 -12.49 19.67
CA ARG A 231 -13.10 -12.17 19.20
C ARG A 231 -12.40 -13.35 18.52
N ALA A 232 -12.64 -14.56 19.01
CA ALA A 232 -12.06 -15.78 18.43
C ALA A 232 -12.53 -16.01 16.98
N ASP A 233 -13.81 -15.73 16.69
CA ASP A 233 -14.37 -15.88 15.34
C ASP A 233 -13.82 -14.81 14.40
N LEU A 234 -13.70 -13.56 14.88
CA LEU A 234 -13.09 -12.46 14.12
C LEU A 234 -11.61 -12.75 13.82
N MET A 235 -10.88 -13.30 14.80
CA MET A 235 -9.48 -13.69 14.63
C MET A 235 -9.33 -14.85 13.63
N PHE A 236 -10.26 -15.81 13.63
CA PHE A 236 -10.28 -16.87 12.64
C PHE A 236 -10.45 -16.30 11.22
N LEU A 237 -11.41 -15.39 11.01
CA LEU A 237 -11.64 -14.75 9.71
C LEU A 237 -10.41 -13.94 9.25
N TRP A 238 -9.76 -13.24 10.17
CA TRP A 238 -8.54 -12.49 9.87
C TRP A 238 -7.36 -13.40 9.49
N ASP A 239 -7.17 -14.50 10.22
CA ASP A 239 -6.17 -15.54 9.88
C ASP A 239 -6.50 -16.22 8.55
N GLU A 240 -7.78 -16.43 8.23
CA GLU A 240 -8.22 -16.99 6.96
C GLU A 240 -7.95 -16.04 5.78
N ALA A 241 -8.19 -14.73 5.96
CA ALA A 241 -7.82 -13.72 4.98
C ALA A 241 -6.32 -13.70 4.70
N TYR A 242 -5.49 -13.78 5.75
CA TYR A 242 -4.04 -13.89 5.59
C TYR A 242 -3.63 -15.19 4.88
N ALA A 243 -4.27 -16.32 5.21
CA ALA A 243 -4.02 -17.58 4.52
C ALA A 243 -4.35 -17.48 3.01
N ALA A 244 -5.48 -16.87 2.66
CA ALA A 244 -5.85 -16.61 1.26
C ALA A 244 -4.82 -15.74 0.53
N TYR A 245 -4.30 -14.71 1.21
CA TYR A 245 -3.27 -13.83 0.66
C TYR A 245 -1.99 -14.57 0.24
N GLN A 246 -1.62 -15.67 0.92
CA GLN A 246 -0.47 -16.50 0.54
C GLN A 246 -0.55 -17.09 -0.88
N ALA A 247 -1.73 -17.16 -1.49
CA ALA A 247 -1.87 -17.56 -2.89
C ALA A 247 -1.48 -16.45 -3.87
N ILE A 248 -1.63 -15.18 -3.49
CA ILE A 248 -1.48 -14.01 -4.37
C ILE A 248 -0.40 -13.02 -3.94
N VAL A 249 0.45 -13.37 -2.96
CA VAL A 249 1.61 -12.56 -2.56
C VAL A 249 2.46 -12.17 -3.77
N GLY A 250 2.73 -13.10 -4.70
CA GLY A 250 3.50 -12.84 -5.93
C GLY A 250 2.77 -12.02 -7.01
N THR A 251 1.48 -11.72 -6.80
CA THR A 251 0.76 -10.71 -7.58
C THR A 251 1.03 -9.32 -7.02
N ALA A 252 1.18 -9.17 -5.69
CA ALA A 252 1.50 -7.91 -5.02
C ALA A 252 2.99 -7.55 -5.10
N ASP A 253 3.88 -8.54 -5.03
CA ASP A 253 5.35 -8.42 -5.17
C ASP A 253 5.73 -8.17 -6.63
N ARG A 254 5.44 -6.95 -7.10
CA ARG A 254 5.61 -6.51 -8.49
C ARG A 254 5.91 -5.03 -8.56
N GLU A 255 6.90 -4.69 -9.38
CA GLU A 255 7.23 -3.30 -9.69
C GLU A 255 6.09 -2.62 -10.47
N ASN A 256 5.95 -1.31 -10.25
CA ASN A 256 5.07 -0.46 -11.02
C ASN A 256 5.39 -0.57 -12.52
N LYS A 257 4.36 -0.35 -13.32
CA LYS A 257 4.49 -0.21 -14.77
C LYS A 257 4.00 1.17 -15.15
N VAL A 258 4.82 1.89 -15.91
CA VAL A 258 4.65 3.31 -16.17
C VAL A 258 4.74 3.57 -17.66
N LEU A 259 4.05 4.59 -18.13
CA LEU A 259 4.09 4.99 -19.53
C LEU A 259 5.48 5.58 -19.88
N SER A 260 6.00 5.29 -21.06
CA SER A 260 7.19 5.98 -21.57
C SER A 260 6.90 7.47 -21.76
N LYS A 261 7.93 8.32 -21.77
CA LYS A 261 7.76 9.79 -21.93
C LYS A 261 7.06 10.21 -23.23
N ASP A 262 7.16 9.39 -24.27
CA ASP A 262 6.47 9.61 -25.55
C ASP A 262 5.08 8.97 -25.60
N HIS A 263 4.65 8.33 -24.52
CA HIS A 263 3.36 7.68 -24.33
C HIS A 263 3.10 6.48 -25.24
N THR A 264 4.15 5.88 -25.83
CA THR A 264 4.00 4.77 -26.80
C THR A 264 4.32 3.39 -26.25
N ALA A 265 5.05 3.31 -25.14
CA ALA A 265 5.53 2.08 -24.54
C ALA A 265 5.25 2.04 -23.03
N ILE A 266 5.47 0.87 -22.44
CA ILE A 266 5.37 0.66 -20.99
C ILE A 266 6.74 0.24 -20.47
N GLU A 267 7.21 0.95 -19.46
CA GLU A 267 8.50 0.78 -18.81
C GLU A 267 8.32 0.27 -17.37
N THR A 268 9.40 -0.26 -16.80
CA THR A 268 9.41 -0.67 -15.38
C THR A 268 9.68 0.56 -14.51
N GLY A 269 8.80 0.81 -13.55
CA GLY A 269 8.91 1.90 -12.58
C GLY A 269 9.53 1.45 -11.26
N SER A 270 9.24 2.23 -10.22
CA SER A 270 9.58 1.95 -8.81
C SER A 270 8.95 0.64 -8.30
N ASN A 271 9.54 0.01 -7.29
CA ASN A 271 8.84 -1.03 -6.54
C ASN A 271 7.95 -0.36 -5.48
N PRO A 272 6.61 -0.56 -5.51
CA PRO A 272 5.73 -0.04 -4.47
C PRO A 272 5.76 -0.86 -3.16
N ASN A 273 6.45 -2.01 -3.11
CA ASN A 273 6.54 -2.90 -1.93
C ASN A 273 5.15 -3.23 -1.34
N LEU A 274 4.16 -3.51 -2.21
CA LEU A 274 2.77 -3.73 -1.80
C LEU A 274 2.62 -4.96 -0.91
N GLU A 275 3.45 -5.97 -1.14
CA GLU A 275 3.52 -7.19 -0.36
C GLU A 275 3.82 -6.93 1.11
N ASP A 276 4.75 -6.01 1.37
CA ASP A 276 5.15 -5.63 2.72
C ASP A 276 4.10 -4.74 3.37
N GLN A 277 3.53 -3.78 2.61
CA GLN A 277 2.40 -2.98 3.09
C GLN A 277 1.21 -3.84 3.50
N ILE A 278 0.86 -4.86 2.71
CA ILE A 278 -0.22 -5.80 3.01
C ILE A 278 0.14 -6.66 4.23
N LEU A 279 1.37 -7.17 4.33
CA LEU A 279 1.83 -7.94 5.49
C LEU A 279 1.72 -7.13 6.78
N VAL A 280 2.25 -5.90 6.78
CA VAL A 280 2.18 -4.98 7.92
C VAL A 280 0.73 -4.67 8.29
N ALA A 281 -0.15 -4.48 7.31
CA ALA A 281 -1.58 -4.26 7.56
C ALA A 281 -2.26 -5.47 8.22
N PHE A 282 -1.93 -6.70 7.80
CA PHE A 282 -2.41 -7.90 8.48
C PHE A 282 -1.94 -7.96 9.94
N ILE A 283 -0.67 -7.66 10.22
CA ILE A 283 -0.13 -7.66 11.59
C ILE A 283 -0.81 -6.58 12.44
N ARG A 284 -0.99 -5.37 11.89
CA ARG A 284 -1.67 -4.25 12.54
C ARG A 284 -3.12 -4.60 12.89
N GLY A 285 -3.88 -5.17 11.94
CA GLY A 285 -5.27 -5.58 12.18
C GLY A 285 -5.39 -6.72 13.19
N GLN A 286 -4.47 -7.70 13.17
CA GLN A 286 -4.44 -8.78 14.16
C GLN A 286 -4.20 -8.25 15.57
N LYS A 287 -3.32 -7.26 15.72
CA LYS A 287 -3.10 -6.57 16.99
C LYS A 287 -4.32 -5.76 17.42
N ALA A 288 -4.99 -5.08 16.48
CA ALA A 288 -6.16 -4.25 16.74
C ALA A 288 -7.35 -5.04 17.29
N LEU A 289 -7.55 -6.29 16.84
CA LEU A 289 -8.53 -7.22 17.41
C LEU A 289 -8.33 -7.52 18.90
N ASN A 290 -7.15 -7.22 19.45
CA ASN A 290 -6.80 -7.44 20.85
C ASN A 290 -6.68 -6.15 21.67
N MET A 291 -6.99 -4.98 21.10
CA MET A 291 -6.91 -3.71 21.81
C MET A 291 -7.93 -3.63 22.96
N GLU A 292 -7.55 -2.98 24.06
CA GLU A 292 -8.45 -2.71 25.19
C GLU A 292 -9.50 -1.65 24.82
N ASN A 293 -9.09 -0.63 24.06
CA ASN A 293 -10.01 0.34 23.47
C ASN A 293 -10.60 -0.26 22.19
N HIS A 294 -11.79 -0.82 22.32
CA HIS A 294 -12.48 -1.51 21.22
C HIS A 294 -12.86 -0.58 20.07
N ASP A 295 -13.30 0.64 20.34
CA ASP A 295 -13.68 1.61 19.30
C ASP A 295 -12.45 2.01 18.47
N GLU A 296 -11.30 2.24 19.11
CA GLU A 296 -10.05 2.49 18.39
C GLU A 296 -9.59 1.24 17.61
N GLY A 297 -9.78 0.04 18.19
CA GLY A 297 -9.52 -1.22 17.51
C GLY A 297 -10.31 -1.38 16.22
N GLU A 298 -11.61 -1.05 16.23
CA GLU A 298 -12.48 -1.07 15.05
C GLU A 298 -11.97 -0.10 13.97
N ILE A 299 -11.61 1.13 14.35
CA ILE A 299 -11.06 2.13 13.42
C ILE A 299 -9.77 1.61 12.77
N VAL A 300 -8.86 1.06 13.56
CA VAL A 300 -7.59 0.50 13.04
C VAL A 300 -7.85 -0.66 12.08
N ILE A 301 -8.77 -1.58 12.41
CA ILE A 301 -9.16 -2.68 11.50
C ILE A 301 -9.76 -2.12 10.21
N GLY A 302 -10.64 -1.13 10.31
CA GLY A 302 -11.22 -0.44 9.17
C GLY A 302 -10.16 0.13 8.24
N MET A 303 -9.15 0.83 8.79
CA MET A 303 -8.01 1.33 8.01
C MET A 303 -7.20 0.21 7.38
N GLN A 304 -6.79 -0.80 8.16
CA GLN A 304 -5.94 -1.89 7.65
C GLN A 304 -6.63 -2.71 6.56
N ARG A 305 -7.96 -2.89 6.66
CA ARG A 305 -8.76 -3.48 5.58
C ARG A 305 -8.57 -2.70 4.26
N GLN A 306 -8.56 -1.36 4.30
CA GLN A 306 -8.37 -0.54 3.10
C GLN A 306 -6.96 -0.61 2.55
N VAL A 307 -5.95 -0.60 3.43
CA VAL A 307 -4.56 -0.83 3.02
C VAL A 307 -4.46 -2.16 2.26
N ILE A 308 -5.06 -3.23 2.78
CA ILE A 308 -5.05 -4.56 2.13
C ILE A 308 -5.82 -4.54 0.80
N SER A 309 -7.07 -4.06 0.81
CA SER A 309 -7.97 -4.15 -0.34
C SER A 309 -7.51 -3.30 -1.53
N ILE A 310 -7.07 -2.07 -1.25
CA ILE A 310 -6.67 -1.11 -2.29
C ILE A 310 -5.25 -1.43 -2.78
N SER A 311 -4.36 -1.92 -1.92
CA SER A 311 -3.04 -2.43 -2.38
C SER A 311 -3.19 -3.63 -3.31
N LEU A 312 -4.11 -4.55 -3.01
CA LEU A 312 -4.42 -5.64 -3.94
C LEU A 312 -5.04 -5.12 -5.24
N THR A 313 -5.98 -4.16 -5.16
CA THR A 313 -6.53 -3.48 -6.35
C THR A 313 -5.41 -2.88 -7.21
N ARG A 314 -4.43 -2.21 -6.59
CA ARG A 314 -3.25 -1.66 -7.26
C ARG A 314 -2.39 -2.75 -7.90
N ALA A 315 -2.20 -3.88 -7.23
CA ALA A 315 -1.47 -5.01 -7.80
C ALA A 315 -2.12 -5.55 -9.08
N PHE A 316 -3.46 -5.66 -9.10
CA PHE A 316 -4.21 -6.04 -10.31
C PHE A 316 -4.13 -4.97 -11.41
N TYR A 317 -4.18 -3.68 -11.06
CA TYR A 317 -3.96 -2.57 -11.99
C TYR A 317 -2.56 -2.65 -12.64
N ILE A 318 -1.51 -2.84 -11.83
CA ILE A 318 -0.13 -3.03 -12.32
C ILE A 318 -0.05 -4.23 -13.25
N ALA A 319 -0.75 -5.32 -12.95
CA ALA A 319 -0.80 -6.50 -13.78
C ALA A 319 -1.45 -6.21 -15.15
N VAL A 320 -2.58 -5.49 -15.21
CA VAL A 320 -3.21 -5.09 -16.48
C VAL A 320 -2.25 -4.28 -17.35
N ILE A 321 -1.54 -3.31 -16.77
CA ILE A 321 -0.57 -2.48 -17.50
C ILE A 321 0.62 -3.33 -17.96
N ARG A 322 1.16 -4.19 -17.09
CA ARG A 322 2.25 -5.11 -17.44
C ARG A 322 1.91 -5.94 -18.67
N GLU A 323 0.76 -6.60 -18.65
CA GLU A 323 0.32 -7.43 -19.77
C GLU A 323 0.06 -6.61 -21.05
N THR A 324 -0.47 -5.39 -20.92
CA THR A 324 -0.61 -4.46 -22.06
C THR A 324 0.74 -4.14 -22.69
N GLY A 325 1.76 -3.86 -21.88
CA GLY A 325 3.13 -3.63 -22.35
C GLY A 325 3.71 -4.86 -23.02
N ASP A 326 3.48 -6.04 -22.45
CA ASP A 326 3.94 -7.30 -23.01
C ASP A 326 3.23 -7.64 -24.32
N VAL A 327 1.97 -7.23 -24.53
CA VAL A 327 1.31 -7.30 -25.85
C VAL A 327 2.08 -6.46 -26.87
N LEU A 328 2.35 -5.20 -26.56
CA LEU A 328 3.06 -4.28 -27.47
C LEU A 328 4.44 -4.82 -27.87
N ASN A 329 5.16 -5.43 -26.93
CA ASN A 329 6.49 -6.00 -27.16
C ASN A 329 6.47 -7.26 -28.05
N ASN A 330 5.36 -8.00 -28.06
CA ASN A 330 5.28 -9.30 -28.73
C ASN A 330 4.43 -9.30 -30.00
N ARG A 331 3.51 -8.34 -30.20
CA ARG A 331 2.50 -8.41 -31.29
C ARG A 331 3.09 -8.55 -32.70
N ASP A 332 4.28 -7.98 -32.94
CA ASP A 332 4.95 -8.03 -34.25
C ASP A 332 5.95 -9.19 -34.38
N SER A 333 6.39 -9.78 -33.26
CA SER A 333 7.51 -10.73 -33.20
C SER A 333 7.11 -12.14 -32.78
N ASN A 334 6.07 -12.26 -31.94
CA ASN A 334 5.58 -13.50 -31.37
C ASN A 334 4.06 -13.40 -31.09
N LEU A 335 3.27 -13.67 -32.15
CA LEU A 335 1.81 -13.58 -32.09
C LEU A 335 1.19 -14.47 -30.99
N ALA A 336 1.69 -15.70 -30.81
CA ALA A 336 1.17 -16.61 -29.80
C ALA A 336 1.34 -16.03 -28.40
N ARG A 337 2.54 -15.51 -28.08
CA ARG A 337 2.79 -14.88 -26.79
C ARG A 337 1.98 -13.58 -26.63
N ALA A 338 1.81 -12.80 -27.68
CA ALA A 338 0.98 -11.59 -27.62
C ALA A 338 -0.49 -11.92 -27.29
N LEU A 339 -1.06 -12.99 -27.87
CA LEU A 339 -2.41 -13.46 -27.54
C LEU A 339 -2.52 -13.95 -26.10
N GLU A 340 -1.49 -14.66 -25.59
CA GLU A 340 -1.42 -15.02 -24.17
C GLU A 340 -1.42 -13.78 -23.28
N ASN A 341 -0.54 -12.80 -23.54
CA ASN A 341 -0.45 -11.57 -22.76
C ASN A 341 -1.78 -10.80 -22.79
N GLN A 342 -2.42 -10.70 -23.96
CA GLN A 342 -3.72 -10.04 -24.09
C GLN A 342 -4.80 -10.75 -23.26
N LYS A 343 -4.81 -12.09 -23.27
CA LYS A 343 -5.70 -12.91 -22.43
C LYS A 343 -5.41 -12.73 -20.94
N GLU A 344 -4.14 -12.69 -20.54
CA GLU A 344 -3.72 -12.43 -19.16
C GLU A 344 -4.23 -11.06 -18.69
N GLY A 345 -4.05 -10.02 -19.52
CA GLY A 345 -4.53 -8.66 -19.25
C GLY A 345 -6.05 -8.57 -19.11
N GLU A 346 -6.81 -9.23 -20.00
CA GLU A 346 -8.27 -9.32 -19.90
C GLU A 346 -8.71 -9.90 -18.54
N MET A 347 -8.09 -11.00 -18.12
CA MET A 347 -8.47 -11.68 -16.88
C MET A 347 -8.10 -10.86 -15.63
N TYR A 348 -6.95 -10.18 -15.65
CA TYR A 348 -6.58 -9.25 -14.59
C TYR A 348 -7.55 -8.07 -14.51
N TYR A 349 -7.96 -7.52 -15.65
CA TYR A 349 -8.88 -6.41 -15.70
C TYR A 349 -10.24 -6.75 -15.09
N ARG A 350 -10.76 -7.97 -15.32
CA ARG A 350 -12.02 -8.44 -14.69
C ARG A 350 -12.00 -8.37 -13.15
N ALA A 351 -10.84 -8.41 -12.50
CA ALA A 351 -10.75 -8.26 -11.05
C ALA A 351 -11.00 -6.82 -10.57
N ILE A 352 -10.72 -5.82 -11.43
CA ILE A 352 -10.83 -4.39 -11.10
C ILE A 352 -11.86 -3.65 -11.98
N GLU A 353 -12.55 -4.36 -12.88
CA GLU A 353 -13.49 -3.79 -13.85
C GLU A 353 -14.56 -2.92 -13.16
N ALA A 354 -15.06 -3.34 -11.99
CA ALA A 354 -16.10 -2.62 -11.27
C ALA A 354 -15.68 -1.18 -10.88
N PHE A 355 -14.41 -0.97 -10.54
CA PHE A 355 -13.89 0.35 -10.18
C PHE A 355 -13.87 1.30 -11.38
N VAL A 356 -13.54 0.78 -12.57
CA VAL A 356 -13.51 1.59 -13.79
C VAL A 356 -14.92 1.79 -14.35
N LEU A 357 -15.76 0.75 -14.32
CA LEU A 357 -17.13 0.80 -14.83
C LEU A 357 -17.99 1.83 -14.09
N GLN A 358 -17.82 1.97 -12.77
CA GLN A 358 -18.63 2.85 -11.94
C GLN A 358 -18.54 4.31 -12.39
N ASP A 359 -17.31 4.82 -12.58
CA ASP A 359 -17.06 6.24 -12.84
C ASP A 359 -16.63 6.53 -14.29
N ASN A 360 -16.23 5.50 -15.07
CA ASN A 360 -15.85 5.62 -16.47
C ASN A 360 -16.42 4.47 -17.35
N PRO A 361 -17.76 4.40 -17.55
CA PRO A 361 -18.39 3.29 -18.26
C PRO A 361 -18.02 3.18 -19.75
N GLU A 362 -17.76 4.29 -20.44
CA GLU A 362 -17.28 4.26 -21.84
C GLU A 362 -15.79 3.89 -21.92
N GLY A 363 -14.97 4.38 -20.98
CA GLY A 363 -13.60 3.93 -20.86
C GLY A 363 -13.50 2.44 -20.53
N ASN A 364 -14.40 1.90 -19.70
CA ASN A 364 -14.47 0.45 -19.46
C ASN A 364 -14.63 -0.34 -20.78
N LYS A 365 -15.55 0.08 -21.66
CA LYS A 365 -15.70 -0.55 -22.98
C LYS A 365 -14.43 -0.43 -23.82
N THR A 366 -13.77 0.73 -23.74
CA THR A 366 -12.52 1.01 -24.44
C THR A 366 -11.40 0.08 -23.97
N VAL A 367 -11.18 -0.04 -22.65
CA VAL A 367 -10.20 -0.97 -22.06
C VAL A 367 -10.49 -2.41 -22.47
N LYS A 368 -11.76 -2.84 -22.45
CA LYS A 368 -12.13 -4.18 -22.93
C LYS A 368 -11.78 -4.38 -24.40
N SER A 369 -12.05 -3.39 -25.26
CA SER A 369 -11.66 -3.45 -26.67
C SER A 369 -10.15 -3.61 -26.86
N GLN A 370 -9.34 -2.96 -26.01
CA GLN A 370 -7.89 -3.10 -26.04
C GLN A 370 -7.44 -4.52 -25.60
N LEU A 371 -8.14 -5.10 -24.63
CA LEU A 371 -7.81 -6.41 -24.06
C LEU A 371 -8.47 -7.60 -24.76
N THR A 372 -9.36 -7.39 -25.74
CA THR A 372 -10.01 -8.50 -26.47
C THR A 372 -10.09 -8.30 -27.98
N GLY A 373 -9.73 -7.12 -28.48
CA GLY A 373 -9.78 -6.75 -29.89
C GLY A 373 -8.52 -7.10 -30.67
N ASP A 374 -8.33 -6.46 -31.82
CA ASP A 374 -7.15 -6.65 -32.65
C ASP A 374 -5.88 -6.19 -31.92
N LEU A 375 -4.83 -7.02 -31.93
CA LEU A 375 -3.55 -6.72 -31.31
C LEU A 375 -2.87 -5.48 -31.94
N ALA A 376 -3.15 -5.21 -33.22
CA ALA A 376 -2.65 -4.03 -33.91
C ALA A 376 -3.20 -2.71 -33.33
N ASP A 377 -4.39 -2.76 -32.73
CA ASP A 377 -5.08 -1.59 -32.18
C ASP A 377 -4.75 -1.35 -30.69
N VAL A 378 -3.94 -2.22 -30.08
CA VAL A 378 -3.53 -2.08 -28.68
C VAL A 378 -2.63 -0.84 -28.51
N ASP A 379 -2.96 0.00 -27.55
CA ASP A 379 -2.33 1.28 -27.24
C ASP A 379 -2.23 1.46 -25.72
N ALA A 380 -0.99 1.58 -25.23
CA ALA A 380 -0.72 1.72 -23.80
C ALA A 380 -1.32 3.00 -23.20
N ASN A 381 -1.24 4.12 -23.92
CA ASN A 381 -1.75 5.40 -23.44
C ASN A 381 -3.27 5.35 -23.29
N ILE A 382 -3.98 4.75 -24.25
CA ILE A 382 -5.43 4.57 -24.14
C ILE A 382 -5.78 3.74 -22.90
N VAL A 383 -5.12 2.59 -22.70
CA VAL A 383 -5.41 1.73 -21.54
C VAL A 383 -5.18 2.48 -20.22
N ILE A 384 -3.98 3.06 -20.02
CA ILE A 384 -3.65 3.74 -18.75
C ILE A 384 -4.61 4.92 -18.50
N ARG A 385 -4.87 5.74 -19.52
CA ARG A 385 -5.74 6.91 -19.42
C ARG A 385 -7.17 6.56 -19.01
N GLU A 386 -7.74 5.52 -19.60
CA GLU A 386 -9.11 5.10 -19.27
C GLU A 386 -9.20 4.43 -17.89
N LEU A 387 -8.17 3.69 -17.48
CA LEU A 387 -8.07 3.18 -16.10
C LEU A 387 -7.95 4.34 -15.09
N SER A 388 -7.08 5.31 -15.34
CA SER A 388 -6.88 6.47 -14.46
C SER A 388 -8.15 7.28 -14.27
N LYS A 389 -8.92 7.56 -15.33
CA LYS A 389 -10.22 8.23 -15.23
C LYS A 389 -11.18 7.52 -14.27
N GLY A 390 -11.22 6.19 -14.30
CA GLY A 390 -12.03 5.40 -13.35
C GLY A 390 -11.59 5.62 -11.91
N PHE A 391 -10.29 5.54 -11.63
CA PHE A 391 -9.77 5.70 -10.27
C PHE A 391 -9.79 7.16 -9.77
N ILE A 392 -9.72 8.17 -10.64
CA ILE A 392 -9.95 9.58 -10.27
C ILE A 392 -11.37 9.75 -9.71
N GLY A 393 -12.38 9.17 -10.38
CA GLY A 393 -13.76 9.19 -9.90
C GLY A 393 -13.89 8.60 -8.50
N ARG A 394 -13.18 7.49 -8.24
CA ARG A 394 -13.14 6.90 -6.91
C ARG A 394 -12.54 7.83 -5.85
N VAL A 395 -11.40 8.47 -6.13
CA VAL A 395 -10.79 9.42 -5.19
C VAL A 395 -11.76 10.56 -4.87
N ARG A 396 -12.42 11.17 -5.89
CA ARG A 396 -13.40 12.23 -5.66
C ARG A 396 -14.54 11.78 -4.73
N SER A 397 -15.07 10.57 -4.94
CA SER A 397 -16.11 10.01 -4.07
C SER A 397 -15.66 9.85 -2.61
N GLU A 398 -14.38 9.51 -2.38
CA GLU A 398 -13.82 9.44 -1.03
C GLU A 398 -13.61 10.83 -0.41
N LEU A 399 -13.24 11.85 -1.18
CA LEU A 399 -13.15 13.23 -0.67
C LEU A 399 -14.53 13.74 -0.21
N GLU A 400 -15.60 13.47 -0.96
CA GLU A 400 -16.98 13.81 -0.59
C GLU A 400 -17.45 13.05 0.66
N SER A 401 -17.10 11.75 0.74
CA SER A 401 -17.39 10.91 1.90
C SER A 401 -16.65 11.38 3.15
N ASN A 402 -15.41 11.83 2.98
CA ASN A 402 -14.58 12.40 4.03
C ASN A 402 -15.15 13.73 4.55
N GLU A 403 -15.53 14.64 3.66
CA GLU A 403 -16.21 15.89 4.03
C GLU A 403 -17.48 15.60 4.85
N SER A 404 -18.30 14.67 4.37
CA SER A 404 -19.53 14.24 5.06
C SER A 404 -19.24 13.68 6.46
N ALA A 405 -18.16 12.89 6.61
CA ALA A 405 -17.77 12.31 7.88
C ALA A 405 -17.25 13.36 8.88
N ILE A 406 -16.43 14.30 8.42
CA ILE A 406 -15.93 15.41 9.26
C ILE A 406 -17.07 16.31 9.69
N ASN A 407 -17.97 16.67 8.79
CA ASN A 407 -19.15 17.48 9.11
C ASN A 407 -20.08 16.79 10.13
N ALA A 408 -20.05 15.45 10.18
CA ALA A 408 -20.78 14.64 11.15
C ALA A 408 -20.00 14.37 12.46
N ASP A 409 -18.81 14.94 12.64
CA ASP A 409 -17.91 14.68 13.78
C ASP A 409 -17.57 13.18 13.95
N ASN A 410 -17.54 12.43 12.85
CA ASN A 410 -17.26 11.00 12.85
C ASN A 410 -15.79 10.76 12.50
N ARG A 411 -14.91 10.85 13.51
CA ARG A 411 -13.46 10.62 13.38
C ARG A 411 -13.14 9.30 12.67
N GLY A 412 -13.76 8.20 13.07
CA GLY A 412 -13.47 6.88 12.50
C GLY A 412 -13.73 6.82 11.00
N ARG A 413 -14.89 7.32 10.55
CA ARG A 413 -15.20 7.39 9.12
C ARG A 413 -14.34 8.40 8.39
N ALA A 414 -14.01 9.53 9.01
CA ALA A 414 -13.16 10.56 8.42
C ALA A 414 -11.77 10.00 8.11
N ILE A 415 -11.11 9.35 9.08
CA ILE A 415 -9.77 8.78 8.85
C ILE A 415 -9.83 7.68 7.77
N ILE A 416 -10.81 6.78 7.84
CA ILE A 416 -10.93 5.69 6.85
C ILE A 416 -11.09 6.23 5.42
N THR A 417 -11.92 7.24 5.23
CA THR A 417 -12.15 7.85 3.89
C THR A 417 -10.94 8.64 3.39
N ALA A 418 -10.16 9.28 4.29
CA ALA A 418 -8.89 9.89 3.93
C ALA A 418 -7.84 8.83 3.51
N GLU A 419 -7.77 7.71 4.23
CA GLU A 419 -6.93 6.56 3.91
C GLU A 419 -7.30 5.97 2.54
N GLU A 420 -8.61 5.83 2.25
CA GLU A 420 -9.12 5.40 0.95
C GLU A 420 -8.67 6.36 -0.16
N ALA A 421 -8.83 7.68 0.03
CA ALA A 421 -8.39 8.69 -0.94
C ALA A 421 -6.88 8.61 -1.22
N LEU A 422 -6.05 8.42 -0.18
CA LEU A 422 -4.60 8.25 -0.30
C LEU A 422 -4.25 7.02 -1.14
N HIS A 423 -4.78 5.84 -0.79
CA HIS A 423 -4.44 4.61 -1.48
C HIS A 423 -4.98 4.52 -2.90
N TYR A 424 -6.18 5.04 -3.17
CA TYR A 424 -6.68 5.10 -4.55
C TYR A 424 -5.85 6.06 -5.41
N SER A 425 -5.39 7.18 -4.84
CA SER A 425 -4.50 8.11 -5.57
C SER A 425 -3.18 7.44 -5.95
N LYS A 426 -2.59 6.65 -5.05
CA LYS A 426 -1.35 5.89 -5.30
C LYS A 426 -1.44 4.93 -6.50
N ILE A 427 -2.63 4.56 -6.97
CA ILE A 427 -2.81 3.70 -8.15
C ILE A 427 -2.34 4.42 -9.42
N PHE A 428 -2.66 5.71 -9.59
CA PHE A 428 -2.34 6.47 -10.81
C PHE A 428 -1.22 7.51 -10.64
N MET A 429 -0.65 7.65 -9.44
CA MET A 429 0.37 8.67 -9.15
C MET A 429 1.60 8.63 -10.07
N GLU A 430 2.03 7.45 -10.53
CA GLU A 430 3.15 7.36 -11.48
C GLU A 430 2.81 7.98 -12.85
N ASP A 431 1.59 7.78 -13.36
CA ASP A 431 1.14 8.42 -14.61
C ASP A 431 0.87 9.92 -14.39
N LEU A 432 0.35 10.31 -13.22
CA LEU A 432 0.24 11.73 -12.82
C LEU A 432 1.61 12.41 -12.85
N LYS A 433 2.65 11.77 -12.30
CA LYS A 433 4.03 12.28 -12.33
C LYS A 433 4.58 12.43 -13.74
N ILE A 434 4.22 11.54 -14.66
CA ILE A 434 4.62 11.63 -16.07
C ILE A 434 3.96 12.84 -16.74
N ARG A 435 2.67 13.07 -16.48
CA ARG A 435 1.88 14.12 -17.17
C ARG A 435 2.06 15.51 -16.58
N LEU A 436 2.01 15.64 -15.26
CA LEU A 436 2.11 16.94 -14.58
C LEU A 436 3.53 17.25 -14.10
N GLY A 437 4.30 16.22 -13.76
CA GLY A 437 5.67 16.35 -13.27
C GLY A 437 5.81 16.05 -11.78
N THR A 438 7.04 16.07 -11.30
CA THR A 438 7.39 15.68 -9.92
C THR A 438 6.81 16.63 -8.87
N LYS A 439 6.74 17.93 -9.17
CA LYS A 439 6.22 18.92 -8.22
C LYS A 439 4.76 18.65 -7.85
N ASP A 440 3.89 18.49 -8.85
CA ASP A 440 2.47 18.23 -8.60
C ASP A 440 2.24 16.85 -7.96
N ASN A 441 3.13 15.89 -8.25
CA ASN A 441 3.11 14.58 -7.61
C ASN A 441 3.46 14.64 -6.11
N GLU A 442 4.49 15.39 -5.73
CA GLU A 442 4.86 15.64 -4.33
C GLU A 442 3.76 16.45 -3.61
N GLU A 443 3.21 17.48 -4.27
CA GLU A 443 2.11 18.30 -3.70
C GLU A 443 0.82 17.49 -3.48
N MET A 444 0.53 16.52 -4.36
CA MET A 444 -0.57 15.57 -4.17
C MET A 444 -0.34 14.68 -2.94
N GLU A 445 0.86 14.14 -2.78
CA GLU A 445 1.22 13.28 -1.65
C GLU A 445 1.10 14.04 -0.32
N ASP A 446 1.70 15.23 -0.25
CA ASP A 446 1.62 16.12 0.92
C ASP A 446 0.16 16.44 1.27
N ALA A 447 -0.67 16.75 0.28
CA ALA A 447 -2.08 17.08 0.50
C ALA A 447 -2.89 15.87 1.01
N LEU A 448 -2.60 14.65 0.52
CA LEU A 448 -3.27 13.43 0.99
C LEU A 448 -2.89 13.09 2.43
N HIS A 449 -1.62 13.27 2.81
CA HIS A 449 -1.18 13.10 4.19
C HIS A 449 -1.78 14.17 5.11
N ALA A 450 -1.81 15.44 4.68
CA ALA A 450 -2.48 16.51 5.41
C ALA A 450 -3.98 16.24 5.60
N LEU A 451 -4.67 15.64 4.61
CA LEU A 451 -6.06 15.23 4.73
C LEU A 451 -6.24 14.15 5.80
N LYS A 452 -5.35 13.16 5.85
CA LYS A 452 -5.37 12.08 6.85
C LYS A 452 -5.17 12.64 8.27
N ASP A 453 -4.19 13.50 8.47
CA ASP A 453 -3.91 14.15 9.76
C ASP A 453 -5.10 14.99 10.22
N ALA A 454 -5.62 15.84 9.35
CA ALA A 454 -6.79 16.67 9.64
C ALA A 454 -8.03 15.82 9.94
N SER A 455 -8.21 14.70 9.25
CA SER A 455 -9.31 13.76 9.51
C SER A 455 -9.19 13.07 10.86
N ASN A 456 -7.97 12.75 11.30
CA ASN A 456 -7.72 12.19 12.63
C ASN A 456 -8.03 13.18 13.76
N MET A 457 -7.81 14.47 13.51
CA MET A 457 -8.11 15.56 14.44
C MET A 457 -9.54 16.11 14.30
N VAL A 458 -10.30 15.66 13.29
CA VAL A 458 -11.59 16.23 12.88
C VAL A 458 -11.49 17.75 12.64
N ASP A 459 -10.37 18.18 12.05
CA ASP A 459 -10.09 19.58 11.72
C ASP A 459 -10.69 19.93 10.35
N ASN A 460 -11.90 20.50 10.40
CA ASN A 460 -12.65 20.86 9.21
C ASN A 460 -11.90 21.81 8.27
N ALA A 461 -11.23 22.83 8.80
CA ALA A 461 -10.57 23.85 8.00
C ALA A 461 -9.34 23.30 7.26
N ASN A 462 -8.52 22.52 7.95
CA ASN A 462 -7.34 21.91 7.33
C ASN A 462 -7.72 20.78 6.35
N ALA A 463 -8.77 20.02 6.67
CA ALA A 463 -9.26 18.98 5.77
C ALA A 463 -9.88 19.56 4.49
N ASP A 464 -10.63 20.67 4.59
CA ASP A 464 -11.15 21.40 3.42
C ASP A 464 -10.01 21.91 2.51
N ALA A 465 -8.98 22.51 3.10
CA ALA A 465 -7.82 23.00 2.37
C ALA A 465 -7.11 21.86 1.62
N ALA A 466 -6.89 20.72 2.29
CA ALA A 466 -6.29 19.54 1.68
C ALA A 466 -7.15 18.99 0.53
N ARG A 467 -8.46 18.82 0.73
CA ARG A 467 -9.40 18.38 -0.33
C ARG A 467 -9.38 19.30 -1.55
N GLN A 468 -9.29 20.61 -1.34
CA GLN A 468 -9.25 21.58 -2.43
C GLN A 468 -7.95 21.46 -3.25
N THR A 469 -6.81 21.30 -2.59
CA THR A 469 -5.53 21.05 -3.27
C THR A 469 -5.59 19.76 -4.08
N ILE A 470 -6.04 18.65 -3.47
CA ILE A 470 -6.20 17.36 -4.15
C ILE A 470 -7.09 17.51 -5.39
N SER A 471 -8.27 18.12 -5.23
CA SER A 471 -9.22 18.30 -6.34
C SER A 471 -8.64 19.12 -7.50
N THR A 472 -7.88 20.17 -7.18
CA THR A 472 -7.21 21.01 -8.20
C THR A 472 -6.19 20.20 -9.00
N ILE A 473 -5.40 19.36 -8.34
CA ILE A 473 -4.42 18.50 -9.00
C ILE A 473 -5.12 17.45 -9.86
N LEU A 474 -6.22 16.86 -9.39
CA LEU A 474 -7.02 15.91 -10.16
C LEU A 474 -7.62 16.55 -11.42
N ASP A 475 -8.14 17.78 -11.34
CA ASP A 475 -8.67 18.50 -12.50
C ASP A 475 -7.57 18.76 -13.56
N ASN A 476 -6.36 19.14 -13.10
CA ASN A 476 -5.21 19.32 -13.98
C ASN A 476 -4.78 18.00 -14.63
N TYR A 477 -4.71 16.92 -13.84
CA TYR A 477 -4.33 15.60 -14.34
C TYR A 477 -5.33 15.09 -15.37
N GLU A 478 -6.63 15.19 -15.08
CA GLU A 478 -7.71 14.78 -15.97
C GLU A 478 -7.70 15.55 -17.30
N SER A 479 -7.28 16.82 -17.29
CA SER A 479 -7.10 17.62 -18.50
C SER A 479 -5.98 17.12 -19.43
N GLU A 480 -4.99 16.41 -18.88
CA GLU A 480 -3.92 15.74 -19.64
C GLU A 480 -4.30 14.29 -20.07
N LEU A 481 -5.50 13.83 -19.71
CA LEU A 481 -6.08 12.53 -20.09
C LEU A 481 -7.05 12.62 -21.29
N LEU A 482 -6.95 13.69 -22.10
CA LEU A 482 -7.78 13.89 -23.30
C LEU A 482 -7.39 12.98 -24.48
#